data_AF-B4QE75-F1
#
_entry.id   AF-B4QE75-F1
#
_cell.length_a   1.000
_cell.length_b   1.000
_cell.length_c   1.000
_cell.angle_alpha   90.00
_cell.angle_beta   90.00
_cell.angle_gamma   90.00
#
_symmetry.space_group_name_H-M   'P 1'
#
loop_
_entity.id
_entity.type
_entity.pdbx_description
1 polymer ?
#
loop_
_entity_poly.entity_id
_entity_poly.type
_entity_poly.pdbx_seq_one_letter_code
_entity_poly.pdbx_strand_id
1 'polypeptide(L)'
;LNLNGRCTPPKEYLDRLKMEKLQVLSYAPPPPLQQQTVTLCPYERETEEREVFNRRNRSFQCLTHQDFERLMAFYKRVRPPNSHVSSWDYSVHSLIHLVCNSRDIRQRIKHSSELANLLDGLRRTCPMPLVKADSVNRLRNRNQSKMIYVRGILGSLLEEWEQRVQFLRSRVAHEDSSSSLREANSILRSKSFMDSICMQLHGLICRAVEDIVSVIESTVQI
;
A
#
# COMPACT_ATOMS: atom_id res chain seq x y z
N LEU A 1 -39.82 -20.15 -21.63
CA LEU A 1 -40.30 -19.16 -20.63
C LEU A 1 -39.43 -17.92 -20.75
N ASN A 2 -39.95 -16.85 -21.37
CA ASN A 2 -39.23 -15.58 -21.57
C ASN A 2 -39.22 -14.79 -20.25
N LEU A 3 -38.06 -14.68 -19.60
CA LEU A 3 -37.85 -13.89 -18.40
C LEU A 3 -37.26 -12.51 -18.77
N ASN A 4 -38.03 -11.69 -19.48
CA ASN A 4 -37.69 -10.27 -19.69
C ASN A 4 -38.52 -9.41 -18.73
N GLY A 5 -38.24 -9.53 -17.44
CA GLY A 5 -38.82 -8.65 -16.43
C GLY A 5 -38.18 -7.26 -16.51
N ARG A 6 -38.78 -6.34 -17.27
CA ARG A 6 -38.49 -4.91 -17.12
C ARG A 6 -39.17 -4.44 -15.85
N CYS A 7 -38.41 -4.28 -14.78
CA CYS A 7 -38.92 -3.68 -13.54
C CYS A 7 -39.39 -2.25 -13.84
N THR A 8 -40.69 -2.01 -13.77
CA THR A 8 -41.26 -0.66 -13.85
C THR A 8 -41.42 -0.15 -12.43
N PRO A 9 -40.73 0.93 -12.03
CA PRO A 9 -40.82 1.44 -10.67
C PRO A 9 -42.24 1.93 -10.33
N PRO A 10 -42.67 1.85 -9.07
CA PRO A 10 -43.98 2.32 -8.63
C PRO A 10 -44.19 3.81 -8.92
N LYS A 11 -45.43 4.21 -9.23
CA LYS A 11 -45.76 5.60 -9.60
C LYS A 11 -45.40 6.60 -8.50
N GLU A 12 -45.57 6.22 -7.23
CA GLU A 12 -45.21 7.06 -6.08
C GLU A 12 -43.72 7.44 -6.08
N TYR A 13 -42.85 6.53 -6.52
CA TYR A 13 -41.41 6.78 -6.62
C TYR A 13 -41.11 7.82 -7.72
N LEU A 14 -41.80 7.71 -8.86
CA LEU A 14 -41.65 8.66 -9.96
C LEU A 14 -42.19 10.04 -9.60
N ASP A 15 -43.25 10.12 -8.81
CA ASP A 15 -43.84 11.39 -8.38
C ASP A 15 -42.99 12.08 -7.30
N ARG A 16 -42.35 11.32 -6.40
CA ARG A 16 -41.33 11.85 -5.48
C ARG A 16 -40.12 12.42 -6.22
N LEU A 17 -39.63 11.73 -7.26
CA LEU A 17 -38.55 12.21 -8.12
C LEU A 17 -38.89 13.52 -8.85
N LYS A 18 -40.17 13.73 -9.20
CA LYS A 18 -40.62 15.00 -9.80
C LYS A 18 -40.68 16.11 -8.76
N MET A 19 -41.07 15.80 -7.53
CA MET A 19 -41.13 16.76 -6.41
C MET A 19 -39.73 17.19 -5.95
N GLU A 20 -38.75 16.28 -5.93
CA GLU A 20 -37.35 16.57 -5.55
C GLU A 20 -36.55 17.32 -6.62
N LYS A 21 -37.04 17.38 -7.87
CA LYS A 21 -36.35 18.07 -8.99
C LYS A 21 -36.37 19.60 -8.94
N LEU A 22 -36.82 20.22 -7.85
CA LEU A 22 -36.84 21.68 -7.64
C LEU A 22 -35.88 22.19 -6.56
N GLN A 23 -34.75 21.51 -6.36
CA GLN A 23 -33.53 22.13 -5.84
C GLN A 23 -32.35 21.80 -6.75
N VAL A 24 -32.45 22.24 -8.02
CA VAL A 24 -31.26 22.37 -8.86
C VAL A 24 -30.49 23.57 -8.30
N LEU A 25 -29.55 23.29 -7.38
CA LEU A 25 -28.41 24.15 -7.14
C LEU A 25 -27.86 24.55 -8.51
N SER A 26 -27.80 25.85 -8.78
CA SER A 26 -27.14 26.40 -9.96
C SER A 26 -25.67 25.99 -9.92
N TYR A 27 -25.34 24.86 -10.55
CA TYR A 27 -23.97 24.46 -10.77
C TYR A 27 -23.38 25.42 -11.79
N ALA A 28 -22.55 26.36 -11.31
CA ALA A 28 -21.47 26.87 -12.12
C ALA A 28 -20.71 25.66 -12.69
N PRO A 29 -20.25 25.70 -13.96
CA PRO A 29 -19.55 24.58 -14.56
C PRO A 29 -18.40 24.17 -13.63
N PRO A 30 -18.24 22.86 -13.33
CA PRO A 30 -17.11 22.40 -12.54
C PRO A 30 -15.85 22.96 -13.22
N PRO A 31 -14.92 23.58 -12.48
CA PRO A 31 -13.64 23.94 -13.07
C PRO A 31 -13.08 22.68 -13.75
N PRO A 32 -12.51 22.80 -14.95
CA PRO A 32 -11.94 21.65 -15.63
C PRO A 32 -11.02 20.96 -14.63
N LEU A 33 -11.26 19.66 -14.39
CA LEU A 33 -10.43 18.85 -13.52
C LEU A 33 -8.99 19.09 -13.98
N GLN A 34 -8.24 19.91 -13.23
CA GLN A 34 -6.81 20.03 -13.43
C GLN A 34 -6.33 18.60 -13.44
N GLN A 35 -5.73 18.18 -14.57
CA GLN A 35 -5.09 16.88 -14.67
C GLN A 35 -4.34 16.69 -13.37
N GLN A 36 -4.80 15.73 -12.55
CA GLN A 36 -4.04 15.30 -11.41
C GLN A 36 -2.67 15.01 -11.99
N THR A 37 -1.70 15.87 -11.67
CA THR A 37 -0.30 15.60 -11.93
C THR A 37 -0.11 14.26 -11.27
N VAL A 38 -0.01 13.21 -12.09
CA VAL A 38 0.31 11.87 -11.65
C VAL A 38 1.59 12.07 -10.88
N THR A 39 1.51 12.03 -9.55
CA THR A 39 2.68 12.08 -8.70
C THR A 39 3.41 10.81 -9.04
N LEU A 40 4.34 10.92 -10.00
CA LEU A 40 5.19 9.82 -10.42
C LEU A 40 5.95 9.44 -9.17
N CYS A 41 5.53 8.33 -8.56
CA CYS A 41 6.19 7.81 -7.39
C CYS A 41 7.65 7.57 -7.81
N PRO A 42 8.65 8.15 -7.13
CA PRO A 42 10.07 7.97 -7.48
C PRO A 42 10.52 6.50 -7.48
N TYR A 43 9.67 5.60 -6.97
CA TYR A 43 9.85 4.16 -6.88
C TYR A 43 8.79 3.37 -7.67
N GLU A 44 8.32 3.91 -8.80
CA GLU A 44 7.46 3.14 -9.70
C GLU A 44 8.26 1.99 -10.32
N ARG A 45 8.15 0.82 -9.69
CA ARG A 45 8.75 -0.42 -10.17
C ARG A 45 7.90 -0.98 -11.30
N GLU A 46 8.55 -1.52 -12.32
CA GLU A 46 7.89 -2.38 -13.31
C GLU A 46 7.10 -3.48 -12.58
N THR A 47 5.79 -3.49 -12.81
CA THR A 47 4.93 -4.42 -12.09
C THR A 47 5.01 -5.79 -12.73
N GLU A 48 5.36 -6.80 -11.93
CA GLU A 48 5.42 -8.21 -12.36
C GLU A 48 4.05 -8.66 -12.92
N GLU A 49 4.06 -9.51 -13.96
CA GLU A 49 2.84 -10.00 -14.62
C GLU A 49 1.85 -10.64 -13.63
N ARG A 50 2.37 -11.37 -12.64
CA ARG A 50 1.59 -11.93 -11.52
C ARG A 50 0.88 -10.86 -10.70
N GLU A 51 1.52 -9.72 -10.45
CA GLU A 51 0.91 -8.60 -9.73
C GLU A 51 -0.17 -7.90 -10.56
N VAL A 52 -0.03 -7.89 -11.89
CA VAL A 52 -1.06 -7.40 -12.80
C VAL A 52 -2.29 -8.33 -12.76
N PHE A 53 -2.08 -9.65 -12.85
CA PHE A 53 -3.14 -10.65 -12.72
C PHE A 53 -3.89 -10.52 -11.39
N ASN A 54 -3.16 -10.46 -10.27
CA ASN A 54 -3.75 -10.37 -8.93
C ASN A 54 -4.51 -9.04 -8.71
N ARG A 55 -4.05 -7.94 -9.31
CA ARG A 55 -4.78 -6.66 -9.26
C ARG A 55 -6.09 -6.70 -10.05
N ARG A 56 -6.10 -7.41 -11.18
CA ARG A 56 -7.26 -7.47 -12.09
C ARG A 56 -8.32 -8.48 -11.65
N ASN A 57 -7.93 -9.53 -10.93
CA ASN A 57 -8.81 -10.60 -10.49
C ASN A 57 -8.94 -10.65 -8.96
N ARG A 58 -9.87 -9.90 -8.38
CA ARG A 58 -10.03 -9.86 -6.90
C ARG A 58 -10.34 -11.21 -6.26
N SER A 59 -11.05 -12.08 -6.97
CA SER A 59 -11.49 -13.38 -6.46
C SER A 59 -10.49 -14.51 -6.70
N PHE A 60 -9.42 -14.26 -7.47
CA PHE A 60 -8.41 -15.26 -7.85
C PHE A 60 -7.01 -14.73 -7.61
N GLN A 61 -6.18 -15.47 -6.88
CA GLN A 61 -4.84 -15.00 -6.53
C GLN A 61 -3.75 -16.03 -6.79
N CYS A 62 -2.76 -15.65 -7.60
CA CYS A 62 -1.52 -16.39 -7.77
C CYS A 62 -0.56 -16.05 -6.63
N LEU A 63 -0.29 -17.03 -5.76
CA LEU A 63 0.62 -16.86 -4.62
C LEU A 63 2.07 -17.06 -5.06
N THR A 64 2.31 -18.11 -5.85
CA THR A 64 3.63 -18.45 -6.37
C THR A 64 3.77 -18.03 -7.83
N HIS A 65 5.01 -17.90 -8.30
CA HIS A 65 5.30 -17.69 -9.72
C HIS A 65 4.82 -18.89 -10.55
N GLN A 66 4.93 -20.10 -10.00
CA GLN A 66 4.47 -21.34 -10.65
C GLN A 66 2.96 -21.33 -10.93
N ASP A 67 2.14 -20.75 -10.05
CA ASP A 67 0.70 -20.65 -10.26
C ASP A 67 0.36 -19.82 -11.49
N PHE A 68 1.08 -18.71 -11.66
CA PHE A 68 0.92 -17.83 -12.82
C PHE A 68 1.44 -18.49 -14.11
N GLU A 69 2.58 -19.16 -14.04
CA GLU A 69 3.13 -19.92 -15.18
C GLU A 69 2.18 -21.01 -15.67
N ARG A 70 1.46 -21.70 -14.76
CA ARG A 70 0.43 -22.69 -15.15
C ARG A 70 -0.71 -22.06 -15.95
N LEU A 71 -1.19 -20.88 -15.53
CA LEU A 71 -2.21 -20.13 -16.27
C LEU A 71 -1.69 -19.64 -17.63
N MET A 72 -0.45 -19.17 -17.66
CA MET A 72 0.20 -18.71 -18.88
C MET A 72 0.39 -19.86 -19.88
N ALA A 73 0.82 -21.03 -19.41
CA ALA A 73 0.93 -22.24 -20.20
C ALA A 73 -0.44 -22.70 -20.74
N PHE A 74 -1.48 -22.63 -19.91
CA PHE A 74 -2.85 -22.90 -20.33
C PHE A 74 -3.29 -21.95 -21.46
N TYR A 75 -3.09 -20.64 -21.29
CA TYR A 75 -3.42 -19.63 -22.29
C TYR A 75 -2.71 -19.90 -23.62
N LYS A 76 -1.38 -20.12 -23.58
CA LYS A 76 -0.56 -20.40 -24.77
C LYS A 76 -1.07 -21.61 -25.56
N ARG A 77 -1.57 -22.64 -24.87
CA ARG A 77 -2.09 -23.86 -25.48
C ARG A 77 -3.50 -23.71 -26.06
N VAL A 78 -4.37 -22.92 -25.43
CA VAL A 78 -5.77 -22.74 -25.86
C VAL A 78 -5.92 -21.63 -26.90
N ARG A 79 -4.92 -20.75 -27.04
CA ARG A 79 -4.93 -19.67 -28.02
C ARG A 79 -5.01 -20.22 -29.46
N PRO A 80 -5.93 -19.70 -30.31
CA PRO A 80 -5.99 -20.05 -31.72
C PRO A 80 -4.71 -19.61 -32.45
N PRO A 81 -4.14 -20.45 -33.34
CA PRO A 81 -2.89 -20.14 -34.04
C PRO A 81 -2.97 -18.89 -34.95
N ASN A 82 -4.18 -18.49 -35.37
CA ASN A 82 -4.40 -17.36 -36.29
C ASN A 82 -5.02 -16.12 -35.63
N SER A 83 -4.94 -16.00 -34.30
CA SER A 83 -5.51 -14.85 -33.60
C SER A 83 -4.50 -13.71 -33.49
N HIS A 84 -4.67 -12.68 -34.32
CA HIS A 84 -4.01 -11.37 -34.20
C HIS A 84 -4.42 -10.60 -32.94
N VAL A 85 -5.32 -11.17 -32.11
CA VAL A 85 -5.74 -10.57 -30.85
C VAL A 85 -4.57 -10.58 -29.87
N SER A 86 -4.39 -9.41 -29.27
CA SER A 86 -3.34 -8.98 -28.36
C SER A 86 -3.04 -9.99 -27.25
N SER A 87 -1.82 -9.92 -26.73
CA SER A 87 -1.36 -10.59 -25.50
C SER A 87 -2.47 -10.62 -24.44
N TRP A 88 -2.60 -11.76 -23.75
CA TRP A 88 -3.60 -11.95 -22.71
C TRP A 88 -3.61 -10.78 -21.73
N ASP A 89 -4.79 -10.21 -21.45
CA ASP A 89 -4.96 -9.05 -20.57
C ASP A 89 -4.86 -9.40 -19.07
N TYR A 90 -4.37 -10.60 -18.76
CA TYR A 90 -4.27 -11.15 -17.41
C TYR A 90 -5.61 -11.21 -16.65
N SER A 91 -6.75 -11.18 -17.34
CA SER A 91 -8.06 -11.39 -16.71
C SER A 91 -8.51 -12.84 -16.81
N VAL A 92 -9.14 -13.35 -15.76
CA VAL A 92 -9.82 -14.65 -15.78
C VAL A 92 -11.01 -14.62 -16.73
N HIS A 93 -11.67 -13.47 -16.86
CA HIS A 93 -12.80 -13.29 -17.76
C HIS A 93 -12.42 -13.53 -19.22
N SER A 94 -11.27 -13.02 -19.68
CA SER A 94 -10.81 -13.25 -21.06
C SER A 94 -10.43 -14.71 -21.30
N LEU A 95 -9.87 -15.41 -20.31
CA LEU A 95 -9.62 -16.86 -20.39
C LEU A 95 -10.92 -17.66 -20.53
N ILE A 96 -11.93 -17.33 -19.72
CA ILE A 96 -13.25 -17.98 -19.80
C ILE A 96 -13.85 -17.76 -21.18
N HIS A 97 -13.83 -16.52 -21.68
CA HIS A 97 -14.35 -16.18 -22.99
C HIS A 97 -13.60 -16.92 -24.12
N LEU A 98 -12.28 -17.04 -24.01
CA LEU A 98 -11.44 -17.81 -24.95
C LEU A 98 -11.87 -19.28 -25.01
N VAL A 99 -12.08 -19.91 -23.85
CA VAL A 99 -12.52 -21.31 -23.76
C VAL A 99 -13.95 -21.47 -24.31
N CYS A 100 -14.86 -20.58 -23.94
CA CYS A 100 -16.26 -20.63 -24.35
C CYS A 100 -16.45 -20.46 -25.87
N ASN A 101 -15.60 -19.68 -26.52
CA ASN A 101 -15.66 -19.41 -27.96
C ASN A 101 -14.99 -20.48 -28.84
N SER A 102 -14.48 -21.57 -28.25
CA SER A 102 -13.97 -22.69 -29.03
C SER A 102 -15.09 -23.36 -29.84
N ARG A 103 -14.80 -23.64 -31.12
CA ARG A 103 -15.75 -24.26 -32.06
C ARG A 103 -15.99 -25.75 -31.77
N ASP A 104 -15.01 -26.45 -31.20
CA ASP A 104 -15.11 -27.87 -30.90
C ASP A 104 -15.65 -28.09 -29.48
N ILE A 105 -16.82 -28.74 -29.40
CA ILE A 105 -17.52 -29.06 -28.16
C ILE A 105 -16.66 -29.93 -27.23
N ARG A 106 -15.93 -30.91 -27.76
CA ARG A 106 -15.10 -31.82 -26.95
C ARG A 106 -13.91 -31.10 -26.35
N GLN A 107 -13.23 -30.27 -27.16
CA GLN A 107 -12.14 -29.43 -26.66
C GLN A 107 -12.62 -28.39 -25.66
N ARG A 108 -13.79 -27.78 -25.89
CA ARG A 108 -14.39 -26.83 -24.95
C ARG A 108 -14.65 -27.44 -23.58
N ILE A 109 -15.21 -28.66 -23.53
CA ILE A 109 -15.45 -29.36 -22.26
C ILE A 109 -14.12 -29.63 -21.55
N LYS A 110 -13.13 -30.16 -22.27
CA LYS A 110 -11.79 -30.45 -21.72
C LYS A 110 -11.10 -29.20 -21.16
N HIS A 111 -11.06 -28.12 -21.95
CA HIS A 111 -10.44 -26.87 -21.54
C HIS A 111 -11.21 -26.18 -20.41
N SER A 112 -12.54 -26.30 -20.40
CA SER A 112 -13.36 -25.78 -19.31
C SER A 112 -13.11 -26.52 -18.00
N SER A 113 -13.00 -27.85 -18.01
CA SER A 113 -12.68 -28.61 -16.79
C SER A 113 -11.28 -28.29 -16.28
N GLU A 114 -10.32 -28.14 -17.19
CA GLU A 114 -8.94 -27.83 -16.82
C GLU A 114 -8.80 -26.41 -16.28
N LEU A 115 -9.45 -25.43 -16.91
CA LEU A 115 -9.50 -24.06 -16.41
C LEU A 115 -10.20 -23.98 -15.05
N ALA A 116 -11.31 -24.71 -14.86
CA ALA A 116 -11.99 -24.77 -13.57
C ALA A 116 -11.06 -25.31 -12.48
N ASN A 117 -10.33 -26.40 -12.73
CA ASN A 117 -9.36 -26.95 -11.77
C ASN A 117 -8.23 -25.96 -11.45
N LEU A 118 -7.70 -25.27 -12.46
CA LEU A 118 -6.67 -24.25 -12.26
C LEU A 118 -7.19 -23.08 -11.43
N LEU A 119 -8.41 -22.61 -11.71
CA LEU A 119 -9.01 -21.48 -11.00
C LEU A 119 -9.49 -21.84 -9.59
N ASP A 120 -9.89 -23.08 -9.36
CA ASP A 120 -10.34 -23.56 -8.04
C ASP A 120 -9.21 -23.48 -7.02
N GLY A 121 -7.99 -23.90 -7.41
CA GLY A 121 -6.79 -23.75 -6.59
C GLY A 121 -6.36 -22.30 -6.34
N LEU A 122 -6.89 -21.34 -7.10
CA LEU A 122 -6.58 -19.91 -6.99
C LEU A 122 -7.69 -19.11 -6.31
N ARG A 123 -8.84 -19.74 -6.05
CA ARG A 123 -10.04 -19.08 -5.55
C ARG A 123 -9.83 -18.69 -4.10
N ARG A 124 -9.95 -17.40 -3.80
CA ARG A 124 -9.99 -16.93 -2.41
C ARG A 124 -11.42 -16.71 -1.97
N THR A 125 -11.87 -17.47 -0.99
CA THR A 125 -12.91 -17.02 -0.06
C THR A 125 -12.28 -15.96 0.84
N CYS A 126 -12.35 -14.69 0.45
CA CYS A 126 -12.06 -13.59 1.36
C CYS A 126 -13.37 -13.20 2.06
N PRO A 127 -13.59 -13.58 3.34
CA PRO A 127 -14.37 -12.73 4.21
C PRO A 127 -13.52 -11.49 4.53
N MET A 128 -14.18 -10.33 4.73
CA MET A 128 -13.68 -9.14 5.44
C MET A 128 -13.19 -7.91 4.62
N PRO A 129 -13.40 -6.68 5.17
CA PRO A 129 -14.06 -5.58 4.48
C PRO A 129 -13.10 -4.50 3.94
N LEU A 130 -13.69 -3.61 3.14
CA LEU A 130 -13.14 -2.53 2.31
C LEU A 130 -12.23 -1.47 2.99
N VAL A 131 -11.68 -1.69 4.18
CA VAL A 131 -10.78 -0.73 4.88
C VAL A 131 -9.30 -1.16 4.85
N LYS A 132 -8.97 -2.40 4.48
CA LYS A 132 -7.59 -2.88 4.28
C LYS A 132 -7.42 -3.46 2.88
N ALA A 133 -7.29 -2.60 1.88
CA ALA A 133 -7.02 -3.00 0.49
C ALA A 133 -5.54 -3.30 0.21
N ASP A 134 -4.69 -3.36 1.24
CA ASP A 134 -3.28 -3.74 1.09
C ASP A 134 -3.14 -5.26 1.03
N SER A 135 -2.40 -5.75 0.03
CA SER A 135 -1.96 -7.14 0.01
C SER A 135 -1.09 -7.42 1.25
N VAL A 136 -1.07 -8.66 1.72
CA VAL A 136 -0.25 -9.08 2.89
C VAL A 136 1.22 -8.66 2.71
N ASN A 137 1.73 -8.72 1.49
CA ASN A 137 3.08 -8.29 1.15
C ASN A 137 3.26 -6.77 1.27
N ARG A 138 2.28 -5.96 0.84
CA ARG A 138 2.32 -4.50 0.99
C ARG A 138 2.27 -4.08 2.45
N LEU A 139 1.40 -4.70 3.25
CA LEU A 139 1.32 -4.44 4.68
C LEU A 139 2.65 -4.79 5.39
N ARG A 140 3.25 -5.94 5.04
CA ARG A 140 4.56 -6.35 5.55
C ARG A 140 5.66 -5.35 5.17
N ASN A 141 5.71 -4.94 3.90
CA ASN A 141 6.69 -3.96 3.42
C ASN A 141 6.51 -2.61 4.13
N ARG A 142 5.27 -2.14 4.31
CA ARG A 142 4.95 -0.91 5.04
C ARG A 142 5.45 -0.96 6.48
N ASN A 143 5.17 -2.07 7.18
CA ASN A 143 5.66 -2.28 8.55
C ASN A 143 7.20 -2.35 8.61
N GLN A 144 7.83 -2.98 7.63
CA GLN A 144 9.29 -3.07 7.58
C GLN A 144 9.93 -1.69 7.32
N SER A 145 9.36 -0.89 6.42
CA SER A 145 9.79 0.49 6.18
C SER A 145 9.63 1.36 7.42
N LYS A 146 8.49 1.29 8.13
CA LYS A 146 8.29 1.99 9.42
C LYS A 146 9.42 1.72 10.39
N MET A 147 9.73 0.43 10.59
CA MET A 147 10.77 0.01 11.52
C MET A 147 12.15 0.54 11.12
N ILE A 148 12.46 0.57 9.82
CA ILE A 148 13.74 1.11 9.33
C ILE A 148 13.85 2.61 9.62
N TYR A 149 12.81 3.40 9.32
CA TYR A 149 12.81 4.84 9.58
C TYR A 149 12.89 5.17 11.07
N VAL A 150 12.07 4.52 11.90
CA VAL A 150 12.11 4.71 13.36
C VAL A 150 13.49 4.37 13.91
N ARG A 151 14.11 3.28 13.44
CA ARG A 151 15.45 2.90 13.85
C ARG A 151 16.52 3.90 13.38
N GLY A 152 16.36 4.47 12.19
CA GLY A 152 17.19 5.56 11.69
C GLY A 152 17.10 6.81 12.56
N ILE A 153 15.88 7.25 12.89
CA ILE A 153 15.63 8.39 13.78
C ILE A 153 16.28 8.17 15.14
N LEU A 154 16.09 7.00 15.75
CA LEU A 154 16.71 6.67 17.04
C LEU A 154 18.24 6.65 16.94
N GLY A 155 18.80 6.11 15.86
CA GLY A 155 20.25 6.11 15.62
C GLY A 155 20.82 7.52 15.54
N SER A 156 20.22 8.38 14.70
CA SER A 156 20.65 9.77 14.55
C SER A 156 20.45 10.58 15.83
N LEU A 157 19.37 10.34 16.58
CA LEU A 157 19.12 10.96 17.87
C LEU A 157 20.23 10.63 18.88
N LEU A 158 20.62 9.36 18.99
CA LEU A 158 21.66 8.92 19.91
C LEU A 158 23.01 9.53 19.55
N GLU A 159 23.34 9.59 18.27
CA GLU A 159 24.58 10.20 17.78
C GLU A 159 24.61 11.71 18.09
N GLU A 160 23.54 12.44 17.78
CA GLU A 160 23.46 13.88 18.08
C GLU A 160 23.49 14.15 19.59
N TRP A 161 22.82 13.30 20.39
CA TRP A 161 22.86 13.38 21.84
C TRP A 161 24.29 13.22 22.37
N GLU A 162 25.00 12.19 21.93
CA GLU A 162 26.39 11.92 22.36
C GLU A 162 27.32 13.08 21.99
N GLN A 163 27.20 13.62 20.77
CA GLN A 163 27.98 14.78 20.33
C GLN A 163 27.72 16.01 21.22
N ARG A 164 26.46 16.31 21.53
CA ARG A 164 26.10 17.46 22.37
C ARG A 164 26.54 17.27 23.83
N VAL A 165 26.41 16.07 24.38
CA VAL A 165 26.92 15.74 25.72
C VAL A 165 28.43 15.92 25.76
N GLN A 166 29.15 15.39 24.77
CA GLN A 166 30.60 15.50 24.73
C GLN A 166 31.05 16.96 24.62
N PHE A 167 30.37 17.76 23.80
CA PHE A 167 30.61 19.20 23.70
C PHE A 167 30.41 19.92 25.04
N LEU A 168 29.32 19.64 25.76
CA LEU A 168 29.05 20.24 27.07
C LEU A 168 30.11 19.83 28.11
N ARG A 169 30.52 18.56 28.10
CA ARG A 169 31.60 18.07 28.97
C ARG A 169 32.92 18.78 28.69
N SER A 170 33.28 18.94 27.42
CA SER A 170 34.50 19.66 27.02
C SER A 170 34.47 21.13 27.44
N ARG A 171 33.32 21.80 27.35
CA ARG A 171 33.17 23.19 27.81
C ARG A 171 33.43 23.34 29.31
N VAL A 172 32.81 22.48 30.13
CA VAL A 172 33.01 22.50 31.59
C VAL A 172 34.46 22.21 31.94
N ALA A 173 35.09 21.22 31.27
CA ALA A 173 36.50 20.91 31.49
C ALA A 173 37.46 22.05 31.13
N HIS A 174 37.09 22.92 30.18
CA HIS A 174 37.89 24.10 29.80
C HIS A 174 37.71 25.30 30.74
N GLU A 175 36.49 25.56 31.22
CA GLU A 175 36.21 26.63 32.20
C GLU A 175 36.91 26.37 33.55
N ASP A 176 37.04 25.11 33.95
CA ASP A 176 37.61 24.69 35.23
C ASP A 176 39.14 24.49 35.21
N SER A 177 39.84 24.94 34.16
CA SER A 177 41.31 24.76 34.00
C SER A 177 42.17 25.45 35.08
N SER A 178 41.58 26.27 35.96
CA SER A 178 42.20 26.78 37.19
C SER A 178 42.02 25.88 38.42
N SER A 179 41.20 24.82 38.34
CA SER A 179 40.89 23.87 39.41
C SER A 179 41.57 22.50 39.20
N SER A 180 41.62 21.66 40.23
CA SER A 180 42.31 20.38 40.13
C SER A 180 41.58 19.41 39.19
N LEU A 181 42.31 18.60 38.40
CA LEU A 181 41.75 17.61 37.47
C LEU A 181 40.78 16.60 38.14
N ARG A 182 40.86 16.44 39.47
CA ARG A 182 39.96 15.60 40.28
C ARG A 182 38.60 16.25 40.51
N GLU A 183 38.53 17.56 40.68
CA GLU A 183 37.28 18.29 40.90
C GLU A 183 36.44 18.35 39.63
N ALA A 184 37.06 18.65 38.48
CA ALA A 184 36.38 18.64 37.18
C ALA A 184 35.74 17.27 36.87
N ASN A 185 36.45 16.16 37.16
CA ASN A 185 35.92 14.81 36.98
C ASN A 185 34.78 14.46 37.96
N SER A 186 34.78 15.04 39.15
CA SER A 186 33.69 14.90 40.13
C SER A 186 32.42 15.61 39.64
N ILE A 187 32.57 16.83 39.12
CA ILE A 187 31.47 17.64 38.57
C ILE A 187 30.83 16.95 37.35
N LEU A 188 31.65 16.41 36.43
CA LEU A 188 31.19 15.68 35.23
C LEU A 188 30.39 14.41 35.55
N ARG A 189 30.56 13.85 36.75
CA ARG A 189 29.80 12.67 37.25
C ARG A 189 28.70 13.05 38.24
N SER A 190 28.56 14.33 38.56
CA SER A 190 27.55 14.80 39.50
C SER A 190 26.14 14.64 38.91
N LYS A 191 25.19 14.30 39.77
CA LYS A 191 23.78 14.20 39.40
C LYS A 191 23.25 15.51 38.83
N SER A 192 23.60 16.65 39.45
CA SER A 192 23.20 17.98 38.99
C SER A 192 23.65 18.28 37.56
N PHE A 193 24.85 17.86 37.18
CA PHE A 193 25.34 18.03 35.82
C PHE A 193 24.58 17.17 34.80
N MET A 194 24.33 15.91 35.14
CA MET A 194 23.52 15.01 34.31
C MET A 194 22.07 15.51 34.17
N ASP A 195 21.47 16.00 35.25
CA ASP A 195 20.13 16.58 35.24
C ASP A 195 20.08 17.83 34.33
N SER A 196 21.12 18.68 34.37
CA SER A 196 21.26 19.84 33.49
C SER A 196 21.37 19.45 32.02
N ILE A 197 22.17 18.44 31.69
CA ILE A 197 22.25 17.87 30.33
C ILE A 197 20.88 17.39 29.87
N CYS A 198 20.17 16.62 30.71
CA CYS A 198 18.84 16.11 30.40
C CYS A 198 17.84 17.24 30.12
N MET A 199 17.85 18.30 30.92
CA MET A 199 16.99 19.46 30.71
C MET A 199 17.35 20.22 29.41
N GLN A 200 18.63 20.45 29.17
CA GLN A 200 19.10 21.20 27.99
C GLN A 200 18.82 20.44 26.68
N LEU A 201 18.87 19.11 26.73
CA LEU A 201 18.66 18.25 25.56
C LEU A 201 17.24 17.67 25.47
N HIS A 202 16.35 18.02 26.38
CA HIS A 202 14.95 17.57 26.37
C HIS A 202 14.26 17.84 25.02
N GLY A 203 14.47 19.03 24.44
CA GLY A 203 13.91 19.39 23.14
C GLY A 203 14.43 18.55 21.97
N LEU A 204 15.58 17.88 22.11
CA LEU A 204 16.06 16.90 21.14
C LEU A 204 15.17 15.65 21.15
N ILE A 205 14.88 15.14 22.34
CA ILE A 205 14.04 13.96 22.55
C ILE A 205 12.61 14.24 22.05
N CYS A 206 12.03 15.39 22.41
CA CYS A 206 10.68 15.74 21.96
C CYS A 206 10.58 15.77 20.43
N ARG A 207 11.55 16.39 19.74
CA ARG A 207 11.56 16.43 18.26
C ARG A 207 11.62 15.04 17.66
N ALA A 208 12.47 14.16 18.18
CA ALA A 208 12.54 12.78 17.69
C ALA A 208 11.25 11.99 17.96
N VAL A 209 10.56 12.24 19.09
CA VAL A 209 9.24 11.62 19.34
C VAL A 209 8.23 12.07 18.29
N GLU A 210 8.16 13.37 17.99
CA GLU A 210 7.28 13.90 16.93
C GLU A 210 7.61 13.30 15.55
N ASP A 211 8.90 13.16 15.22
CA ASP A 211 9.34 12.55 13.97
C ASP A 211 8.93 11.06 13.89
N ILE A 212 9.07 10.32 15.00
CA ILE A 212 8.62 8.91 15.09
C ILE A 212 7.11 8.80 14.91
N VAL A 213 6.33 9.67 15.58
CA VAL A 213 4.87 9.72 15.45
C VAL A 213 4.48 10.02 14.00
N SER A 214 5.09 11.02 13.37
CA SER A 214 4.87 11.37 11.97
C SER A 214 5.14 10.20 11.02
N VAL A 215 6.23 9.44 11.23
CA VAL A 215 6.52 8.23 10.46
C VAL A 215 5.45 7.15 10.67
N ILE A 216 4.99 6.94 11.90
CA ILE A 216 3.97 5.94 12.21
C ILE A 216 2.64 6.31 11.57
N GLU A 217 2.23 7.58 11.65
CA GLU A 217 0.94 8.08 11.16
C GLU A 217 0.88 8.19 9.63
N SER A 218 1.93 8.73 9.00
CA SER A 218 2.04 8.83 7.53
C SER A 218 1.94 7.47 6.85
N THR A 219 2.42 6.43 7.52
CA THR A 219 2.36 5.05 7.05
C THR A 219 1.09 4.34 7.52
N VAL A 220 0.10 5.00 8.12
CA VAL A 220 -1.25 4.46 8.37
C VAL A 220 -2.25 4.95 7.33
N GLN A 221 -2.09 6.19 6.84
CA GLN A 221 -3.05 6.90 5.98
C GLN A 221 -2.97 6.59 4.46
N ILE A 222 -2.10 5.67 4.03
CA ILE A 222 -2.00 5.22 2.63
C ILE A 222 -2.73 3.90 2.43
#